data_AF-A0A8C0EQI3-F1
#
_entry.id   AF-A0A8C0EQI3-F1
#
_cell.length_a   1.000
_cell.length_b   1.000
_cell.length_c   1.000
_cell.angle_alpha   90.00
_cell.angle_beta   90.00
_cell.angle_gamma   90.00
#
_symmetry.space_group_name_H-M   'P 1'
#
loop_
_entity.id
_entity.type
_entity.pdbx_description
1 polymer ?
#
loop_
_entity_poly.entity_id
_entity_poly.type
_entity_poly.pdbx_seq_one_letter_code
_entity_poly.pdbx_strand_id
1 'polypeptide(L)'
;MTSRFSACVLALLHFCCSSDSYEPPTLPDVGDPKFIEECVQTHNRFRSEVNPAASNMLYMSWDPDLATTAKAWAKKCLFKHNTYLKEPGQAHPKFTSVGENLWTGSISIFTVQGAITSWHDEVNAYNYATSNCRGACGHYTQVGIA
;
A
#
# COMPACT_ATOMS: atom_id res chain seq x y z
N MET A 1 -52.15 -19.45 -61.48
CA MET A 1 -51.95 -18.95 -60.11
C MET A 1 -51.28 -20.04 -59.28
N THR A 2 -49.99 -19.88 -58.97
CA THR A 2 -49.30 -20.20 -57.70
C THR A 2 -47.80 -20.24 -57.97
N SER A 3 -47.15 -19.11 -57.68
CA SER A 3 -45.72 -19.03 -57.40
C SER A 3 -45.45 -19.68 -56.04
N ARG A 4 -44.30 -20.35 -55.86
CA ARG A 4 -43.60 -20.36 -54.57
C ARG A 4 -42.08 -20.31 -54.76
N PHE A 5 -41.53 -19.29 -54.12
CA PHE A 5 -40.15 -18.84 -54.11
C PHE A 5 -39.28 -19.71 -53.20
N SER A 6 -38.01 -19.77 -53.57
CA SER A 6 -36.89 -20.24 -52.75
C SER A 6 -36.76 -19.42 -51.46
N ALA A 7 -36.50 -20.07 -50.33
CA ALA A 7 -36.11 -19.40 -49.10
C ALA A 7 -34.99 -20.19 -48.42
N CYS A 8 -33.74 -19.79 -48.69
CA CYS A 8 -32.60 -20.15 -47.86
C CYS A 8 -32.66 -19.34 -46.56
N VAL A 9 -32.86 -20.01 -45.43
CA VAL A 9 -32.77 -19.39 -44.10
C VAL A 9 -31.29 -19.41 -43.69
N LEU A 10 -30.62 -18.25 -43.81
CA LEU A 10 -29.29 -18.02 -43.25
C LEU A 10 -29.46 -17.66 -41.77
N ALA A 11 -29.12 -18.60 -40.88
CA ALA A 11 -29.00 -18.36 -39.46
C ALA A 11 -27.72 -17.53 -39.20
N LEU A 12 -27.89 -16.24 -38.92
CA LEU A 12 -26.82 -15.39 -38.41
C LEU A 12 -26.64 -15.69 -36.92
N LEU A 13 -25.62 -16.47 -36.60
CA LEU A 13 -25.10 -16.63 -35.23
C LEU A 13 -24.69 -15.25 -34.71
N HIS A 14 -25.46 -14.71 -33.77
CA HIS A 14 -25.02 -13.63 -32.88
C HIS A 14 -23.91 -14.19 -31.98
N PHE A 15 -22.68 -14.08 -32.47
CA PHE A 15 -21.49 -14.11 -31.65
C PHE A 15 -21.53 -12.85 -30.78
N CYS A 16 -22.14 -12.96 -29.59
CA CYS A 16 -21.91 -11.98 -28.53
C CYS A 16 -20.41 -12.01 -28.24
N CYS A 17 -19.66 -11.09 -28.83
CA CYS A 17 -18.38 -10.69 -28.28
C CYS A 17 -18.68 -10.16 -26.87
N SER A 18 -18.56 -11.03 -25.87
CA SER A 18 -18.27 -10.59 -24.52
C SER A 18 -16.92 -9.89 -24.61
N SER A 19 -16.96 -8.59 -24.81
CA SER A 19 -15.82 -7.72 -24.60
C SER A 19 -15.54 -7.77 -23.10
N ASP A 20 -14.80 -8.78 -22.65
CA ASP A 20 -14.10 -8.67 -21.36
C ASP A 20 -13.13 -7.50 -21.54
N SER A 21 -13.59 -6.31 -21.18
CA SER A 21 -12.74 -5.13 -21.08
C SER A 21 -11.69 -5.47 -20.04
N TYR A 22 -10.45 -5.68 -20.49
CA TYR A 22 -9.30 -5.81 -19.63
C TYR A 22 -9.13 -4.48 -18.88
N GLU A 23 -9.72 -4.38 -17.69
CA GLU A 23 -9.42 -3.34 -16.71
C GLU A 23 -8.00 -3.62 -16.21
N PRO A 24 -7.01 -2.77 -16.50
CA PRO A 24 -5.67 -2.95 -15.98
C PRO A 24 -5.72 -2.93 -14.44
N PRO A 25 -4.84 -3.68 -13.74
CA PRO A 25 -4.80 -3.68 -12.29
C PRO A 25 -4.60 -2.25 -11.77
N THR A 26 -5.58 -1.73 -11.03
CA THR A 26 -5.50 -0.42 -10.39
C THR A 26 -5.05 -0.57 -8.95
N LEU A 27 -4.17 0.33 -8.50
CA LEU A 27 -3.77 0.40 -7.10
C LEU A 27 -4.91 1.01 -6.27
N PRO A 28 -5.10 0.59 -5.00
CA PRO A 28 -6.14 1.13 -4.14
C PRO A 28 -5.95 2.62 -3.89
N ASP A 29 -7.06 3.34 -3.72
CA ASP A 29 -7.03 4.73 -3.26
C ASP A 29 -6.75 4.81 -1.76
N VAL A 30 -6.17 5.93 -1.30
CA VAL A 30 -5.89 6.15 0.12
C VAL A 30 -7.14 6.25 0.99
N GLY A 31 -8.32 6.47 0.40
CA GLY A 31 -9.61 6.43 1.07
C GLY A 31 -10.30 5.06 1.03
N ASP A 32 -9.72 4.05 0.38
CA ASP A 32 -10.32 2.72 0.29
C ASP A 32 -10.35 2.04 1.68
N PRO A 33 -11.53 1.60 2.18
CA PRO A 33 -11.63 1.04 3.53
C PRO A 33 -10.76 -0.21 3.76
N LYS A 34 -10.63 -1.07 2.74
CA LYS A 34 -9.84 -2.29 2.83
C LYS A 34 -8.34 -1.98 2.87
N PHE A 35 -7.88 -1.03 2.05
CA PHE A 35 -6.51 -0.53 2.08
C PHE A 35 -6.15 0.07 3.44
N ILE A 36 -7.04 0.88 4.01
CA ILE A 36 -6.87 1.48 5.34
C ILE A 36 -6.78 0.39 6.41
N GLU A 37 -7.71 -0.55 6.38
CA GLU A 37 -7.76 -1.67 7.33
C GLU A 37 -6.49 -2.52 7.27
N GLU A 38 -6.06 -2.94 6.07
CA GLU A 38 -4.84 -3.73 5.89
C GLU A 38 -3.59 -2.98 6.36
N CYS A 39 -3.50 -1.68 6.11
CA CYS A 39 -2.40 -0.85 6.60
C CYS A 39 -2.33 -0.90 8.13
N VAL A 40 -3.43 -0.55 8.80
CA VAL A 40 -3.48 -0.45 10.27
C VAL A 40 -3.30 -1.80 10.94
N GLN A 41 -4.00 -2.84 10.46
CA GLN A 41 -3.92 -4.18 11.04
C GLN A 41 -2.53 -4.78 10.88
N THR A 42 -1.89 -4.62 9.72
CA THR A 42 -0.54 -5.17 9.50
C THR A 42 0.50 -4.49 10.39
N HIS A 43 0.45 -3.16 10.54
CA HIS A 43 1.34 -2.45 11.46
C HIS A 43 1.12 -2.90 12.91
N ASN A 44 -0.14 -2.93 13.37
CA ASN A 44 -0.45 -3.31 14.75
C ASN A 44 -0.12 -4.77 15.06
N ARG A 45 -0.24 -5.69 14.09
CA ARG A 45 0.23 -7.08 14.24
C ARG A 45 1.72 -7.10 14.59
N PHE A 46 2.56 -6.47 13.76
CA PHE A 46 4.00 -6.44 14.01
C PHE A 46 4.37 -5.73 15.32
N ARG A 47 3.68 -4.65 15.68
CA ARG A 47 3.86 -3.95 16.96
C ARG A 47 3.52 -4.82 18.17
N SER A 48 2.55 -5.73 18.03
CA SER A 48 2.14 -6.65 19.10
C SER A 48 3.07 -7.86 19.26
N GLU A 49 3.88 -8.17 18.25
CA GLU A 49 4.72 -9.38 18.19
C GLU A 49 6.21 -9.10 18.41
N VAL A 50 6.57 -7.88 18.81
CA VAL A 50 7.98 -7.49 18.98
C VAL A 50 8.68 -8.29 20.08
N ASN A 51 9.95 -8.61 19.84
CA ASN A 51 10.82 -9.29 20.79
C ASN A 51 12.13 -8.52 20.97
N PRO A 52 12.47 -8.05 22.19
CA PRO A 52 11.71 -8.21 23.43
C PRO A 52 10.38 -7.45 23.40
N ALA A 53 9.43 -7.89 24.24
CA ALA A 53 8.13 -7.26 24.36
C ALA A 53 8.26 -5.80 24.83
N ALA A 54 7.54 -4.90 24.19
CA ALA A 54 7.53 -3.49 24.52
C ALA A 54 6.52 -3.20 25.65
N SER A 55 6.93 -2.40 26.65
CA SER A 55 6.08 -2.00 27.77
C SER A 55 5.19 -0.78 27.47
N ASN A 56 5.48 -0.05 26.40
CA ASN A 56 4.87 1.24 26.06
C ASN A 56 4.49 1.35 24.57
N MET A 57 4.25 0.23 23.89
CA MET A 57 3.87 0.22 22.48
C MET A 57 2.48 0.82 22.29
N LEU A 58 2.38 1.92 21.55
CA LEU A 58 1.08 2.55 21.26
C LEU A 58 0.34 1.83 20.13
N TYR A 59 -0.99 1.78 20.22
CA TYR A 59 -1.83 1.28 19.13
C TYR A 59 -1.87 2.30 17.99
N MET A 60 -1.58 1.88 16.76
CA MET A 60 -1.64 2.74 15.58
C MET A 60 -3.07 2.84 15.04
N SER A 61 -3.46 4.04 14.60
CA SER A 61 -4.69 4.30 13.87
C SER A 61 -4.39 4.98 12.54
N TRP A 62 -5.35 4.96 11.63
CA TRP A 62 -5.26 5.71 10.38
C TRP A 62 -5.36 7.21 10.62
N ASP A 63 -4.57 7.98 9.88
CA ASP A 63 -4.64 9.45 9.87
C ASP A 63 -4.82 9.92 8.41
N PRO A 64 -5.97 10.53 8.06
CA PRO A 64 -6.24 10.97 6.69
C PRO A 64 -5.36 12.14 6.23
N ASP A 65 -4.84 12.96 7.15
CA ASP A 65 -3.94 14.08 6.81
C ASP A 65 -2.56 13.51 6.41
N LEU A 66 -2.06 12.50 7.14
CA LEU A 66 -0.84 11.77 6.73
C LEU A 66 -1.01 11.07 5.37
N ALA A 67 -2.15 10.44 5.14
CA ALA A 67 -2.47 9.77 3.88
C ALA A 67 -2.50 10.75 2.70
N THR A 68 -3.02 11.95 2.91
CA THR A 68 -3.06 13.03 1.91
C THR A 68 -1.64 13.46 1.53
N THR A 69 -0.78 13.69 2.53
CA THR A 69 0.63 14.03 2.30
C THR A 69 1.37 12.90 1.58
N ALA A 70 1.20 11.65 2.01
CA ALA A 70 1.83 10.49 1.38
C ALA A 70 1.42 10.34 -0.09
N LYS A 71 0.13 10.49 -0.41
CA LYS A 71 -0.37 10.48 -1.80
C LYS A 71 0.23 11.61 -2.63
N ALA A 72 0.32 12.81 -2.08
CA ALA A 72 0.89 13.96 -2.78
C ALA A 72 2.39 13.77 -3.08
N TRP A 73 3.14 13.17 -2.15
CA TRP A 73 4.56 12.87 -2.34
C TRP A 73 4.77 11.71 -3.32
N ALA A 74 4.04 10.61 -3.17
CA ALA A 74 4.13 9.42 -4.03
C ALA A 74 3.86 9.72 -5.50
N LYS A 75 2.95 10.67 -5.81
CA LYS A 75 2.67 11.12 -7.18
C LYS A 75 3.88 11.72 -7.92
N LYS A 76 4.93 12.11 -7.21
CA LYS A 76 6.18 12.59 -7.82
C LYS A 76 7.02 11.46 -8.40
N CYS A 77 6.73 10.19 -8.04
CA CYS A 77 7.47 9.01 -8.48
C CYS A 77 8.98 9.10 -8.20
N LEU A 78 9.35 9.64 -7.02
CA LEU A 78 10.72 9.75 -6.58
C LEU A 78 10.97 8.82 -5.40
N PHE A 79 11.94 7.90 -5.52
CA PHE A 79 12.40 7.09 -4.38
C PHE A 79 13.36 7.91 -3.50
N LYS A 80 12.83 8.98 -2.91
CA LYS A 80 13.52 9.89 -2.00
C LYS A 80 12.53 10.34 -0.94
N HIS A 81 13.02 10.56 0.27
CA HIS A 81 12.18 11.02 1.36
C HIS A 81 11.61 12.42 1.12
N ASN A 82 10.40 12.65 1.64
CA ASN A 82 9.76 13.95 1.62
C ASN A 82 10.63 14.99 2.36
N THR A 83 11.00 16.06 1.66
CA THR A 83 11.89 17.10 2.21
C THR A 83 11.22 17.96 3.28
N TYR A 84 9.89 17.87 3.43
CA TYR A 84 9.10 18.69 4.35
C TYR A 84 8.69 17.95 5.63
N LEU A 85 9.19 16.73 5.87
CA LEU A 85 8.79 15.89 7.02
C LEU A 85 9.00 16.54 8.39
N LYS A 86 9.89 17.54 8.48
CA LYS A 86 10.26 18.24 9.72
C LYS A 86 9.78 19.70 9.76
N GLU A 87 9.13 20.15 8.69
CA GLU A 87 8.68 21.53 8.57
C GLU A 87 7.26 21.66 9.16
N PRO A 88 7.06 22.49 10.20
CA PRO A 88 5.76 22.61 10.87
C PRO A 88 4.64 22.96 9.88
N GLY A 89 3.55 22.20 9.91
CA GLY A 89 2.38 22.44 9.07
C GLY A 89 2.52 22.03 7.61
N GLN A 90 3.68 21.53 7.16
CA GLN A 90 3.87 21.09 5.78
C GLN A 90 3.46 19.63 5.56
N ALA A 91 3.98 18.71 6.38
CA ALA A 91 3.68 17.29 6.25
C ALA A 91 2.40 16.88 7.00
N HIS A 92 2.03 17.62 8.06
CA HIS A 92 0.83 17.39 8.84
C HIS A 92 0.40 18.69 9.54
N PRO A 93 -0.91 18.99 9.66
CA PRO A 93 -1.38 20.24 10.27
C PRO A 93 -1.11 20.34 11.78
N LYS A 94 -1.00 19.20 12.48
CA LYS A 94 -0.85 19.16 13.95
C LYS A 94 0.51 18.69 14.44
N PHE A 95 1.25 17.95 13.61
CA PHE A 95 2.52 17.35 14.02
C PHE A 95 3.67 18.15 13.43
N THR A 96 4.58 18.59 14.30
CA THR A 96 5.78 19.34 13.89
C THR A 96 6.71 18.50 13.02
N SER A 97 6.78 17.20 13.29
CA SER A 97 7.57 16.24 12.52
C SER A 97 6.80 14.94 12.37
N VAL A 98 6.95 14.29 11.21
CA VAL A 98 6.38 12.97 10.93
C VAL A 98 7.44 12.05 10.33
N GLY A 99 7.30 10.74 10.52
CA GLY A 99 8.15 9.73 9.90
C GLY A 99 7.71 9.40 8.48
N GLU A 100 8.54 8.64 7.74
CA GLU A 100 8.18 8.15 6.41
C GLU A 100 8.92 6.84 6.10
N ASN A 101 8.17 5.83 5.68
CA ASN A 101 8.72 4.63 5.06
C ASN A 101 8.33 4.60 3.58
N LEU A 102 9.25 4.18 2.71
CA LEU A 102 9.04 4.10 1.27
C LEU A 102 9.21 2.66 0.79
N TRP A 103 8.35 2.24 -0.11
CA TRP A 103 8.46 0.97 -0.83
C TRP A 103 8.26 1.22 -2.32
N THR A 104 8.96 0.44 -3.14
CA THR A 104 8.89 0.52 -4.61
C THR A 104 8.99 -0.89 -5.19
N GLY A 105 8.24 -1.14 -6.26
CA GLY A 105 8.20 -2.41 -6.96
C GLY A 105 7.24 -2.35 -8.13
N SER A 106 7.07 -3.46 -8.84
CA SER A 106 6.04 -3.56 -9.88
C SER A 106 4.65 -3.65 -9.26
N ILE A 107 3.63 -3.24 -10.01
CA ILE A 107 2.22 -3.38 -9.60
C ILE A 107 1.89 -4.85 -9.29
N SER A 108 2.46 -5.79 -10.06
CA SER A 108 2.23 -7.23 -9.90
C SER A 108 2.72 -7.83 -8.58
N ILE A 109 3.67 -7.20 -7.89
CA ILE A 109 4.20 -7.68 -6.60
C ILE A 109 3.67 -6.87 -5.41
N PHE A 110 2.93 -5.79 -5.68
CA PHE A 110 2.44 -4.93 -4.62
C PHE A 110 1.27 -5.59 -3.88
N THR A 111 1.44 -5.69 -2.56
CA THR A 111 0.35 -5.85 -1.60
C THR A 111 0.67 -4.97 -0.40
N VAL A 112 -0.35 -4.47 0.30
CA VAL A 112 -0.16 -3.68 1.53
C VAL A 112 0.64 -4.49 2.56
N GLN A 113 0.21 -5.72 2.80
CA GLN A 113 0.88 -6.63 3.72
C GLN A 113 2.33 -6.92 3.28
N GLY A 114 2.57 -7.15 1.99
CA GLY A 114 3.92 -7.44 1.47
C GLY A 114 4.88 -6.26 1.64
N ALA A 115 4.44 -5.03 1.35
CA ALA A 115 5.26 -3.84 1.54
C ALA A 115 5.62 -3.63 3.02
N ILE A 116 4.65 -3.70 3.93
CA ILE A 116 4.88 -3.52 5.37
C ILE A 116 5.72 -4.67 5.95
N THR A 117 5.50 -5.91 5.48
CA THR A 117 6.33 -7.06 5.86
C THR A 117 7.78 -6.84 5.44
N SER A 118 8.03 -6.34 4.22
CA SER A 118 9.39 -6.07 3.75
C SER A 118 10.12 -5.01 4.60
N TRP A 119 9.40 -4.01 5.12
CA TRP A 119 9.95 -3.06 6.09
C TRP A 119 10.25 -3.72 7.42
N HIS A 120 9.35 -4.56 7.92
CA HIS A 120 9.54 -5.28 9.17
C HIS A 120 10.70 -6.28 9.10
N ASP A 121 10.91 -6.94 7.96
CA ASP A 121 11.92 -7.98 7.77
C ASP A 121 13.36 -7.48 7.97
N GLU A 122 13.59 -6.16 7.99
CA GLU A 122 14.86 -5.58 8.43
C GLU A 122 15.20 -5.93 9.90
N VAL A 123 14.25 -6.43 10.70
CA VAL A 123 14.48 -6.99 12.04
C VAL A 123 15.58 -8.06 12.04
N ASN A 124 15.71 -8.82 10.95
CA ASN A 124 16.73 -9.86 10.80
C ASN A 124 18.16 -9.30 10.81
N ALA A 125 18.32 -8.00 10.53
CA ALA A 125 19.57 -7.27 10.57
C ALA A 125 19.73 -6.42 11.84
N TYR A 126 18.72 -6.34 12.70
CA TYR A 126 18.70 -5.49 13.88
C TYR A 126 18.97 -6.30 15.16
N ASN A 127 19.93 -5.85 15.97
CA ASN A 127 20.19 -6.40 17.30
C ASN A 127 19.62 -5.46 18.36
N TYR A 128 18.53 -5.88 19.00
CA TYR A 128 17.84 -5.06 20.00
C TYR A 128 18.69 -4.73 21.22
N ALA A 129 19.45 -5.71 21.75
CA ALA A 129 20.25 -5.55 22.97
C ALA A 129 21.37 -4.50 22.83
N THR A 130 21.87 -4.31 21.61
CA THR A 130 22.96 -3.37 21.32
C THR A 130 22.52 -2.18 20.47
N SER A 131 21.25 -2.14 20.05
CA SER A 131 20.70 -1.19 19.07
C SER A 131 21.52 -1.09 17.77
N ASN A 132 22.25 -2.15 17.41
CA ASN A 132 23.07 -2.20 16.20
C ASN A 132 22.26 -2.71 15.02
N CYS A 133 22.51 -2.11 13.85
CA CYS A 133 21.93 -2.53 12.58
C CYS A 133 23.02 -2.96 11.60
N ARG A 134 22.85 -4.12 10.97
CA ARG A 134 23.68 -4.57 9.85
C ARG A 134 23.01 -4.21 8.52
N GLY A 135 23.20 -2.98 8.06
CA GLY A 135 22.64 -2.49 6.80
C GLY A 135 21.53 -1.47 7.02
N ALA A 136 20.34 -1.72 6.48
CA ALA A 136 19.17 -0.86 6.67
C ALA A 136 18.21 -1.49 7.69
N CYS A 137 17.86 -0.71 8.71
CA CYS A 137 16.85 -1.07 9.73
C CYS A 137 15.89 0.10 10.03
N GLY A 138 15.95 1.15 9.23
CA GLY A 138 15.15 2.37 9.44
C GLY A 138 13.66 2.10 9.28
N HIS A 139 13.29 1.25 8.32
CA HIS A 139 11.88 0.92 8.11
C HIS A 139 11.36 0.06 9.26
N TYR A 140 12.13 -0.96 9.69
CA TYR A 140 11.74 -1.80 10.82
C TYR A 140 11.61 -1.01 12.12
N THR A 141 12.59 -0.18 12.45
CA THR A 141 12.56 0.62 13.69
C THR A 141 11.34 1.55 13.71
N GLN A 142 10.95 2.12 12.56
CA GLN A 142 9.74 2.94 12.45
C GLN A 142 8.43 2.14 12.56
N VAL A 143 8.39 0.90 12.09
CA VAL A 143 7.20 0.02 12.21
C VAL A 143 7.04 -0.54 13.63
N GLY A 144 8.11 -1.11 14.17
CA GLY A 144 8.07 -1.99 15.35
C GLY A 144 8.65 -1.40 16.63
N ILE A 145 9.38 -0.28 16.60
CA ILE A 145 9.98 0.30 17.82
C ILE A 145 9.38 1.67 18.19
N ALA A 146 8.78 2.37 17.22
CA ALA A 146 8.24 3.72 17.40
C ALA A 146 6.99 3.81 18.31
#